data_AF-A0A2X4WNE3-F1
#
_entry.id   AF-A0A2X4WNE3-F1
#
_cell.length_a   1.000
_cell.length_b   1.000
_cell.length_c   1.000
_cell.angle_alpha   90.00
_cell.angle_beta   90.00
_cell.angle_gamma   90.00
#
_symmetry.space_group_name_H-M   'P 1'
#
loop_
_entity.id
_entity.type
_entity.pdbx_description
1 polymer ?
#
loop_
_entity_poly.entity_id
_entity_poly.type
_entity_poly.pdbx_seq_one_letter_code
_entity_poly.pdbx_strand_id
1 'polypeptide(L)'
;MHTLEPDVVCFYNKDPPLNRYNGIMTTDTTSCAKKNRGRPKVFDREAALDKAMRLFWQHGYEATSLADLVEATGAKAPTLYAEFTNKEGLFRAVLDRYITRFALKHEAQLFCDEKSVESALEDYFREIAACFTSTDTPAGCFMINTSATLAASSRDIARTVKSRHRHAGTDAHPVSAPASGTR
;
A
#
# COMPACT_ATOMS: atom_id res chain seq x y z
N MET A 1 -35.87 19.46 2.20
CA MET A 1 -34.98 20.56 1.77
C MET A 1 -33.59 20.16 2.21
N HIS A 2 -32.84 19.54 1.30
CA HIS A 2 -31.40 19.27 1.46
C HIS A 2 -30.66 20.59 1.54
N THR A 3 -29.67 20.67 2.44
CA THR A 3 -28.26 20.98 2.16
C THR A 3 -27.61 21.33 3.49
N LEU A 4 -26.45 20.73 3.78
CA LEU A 4 -25.20 21.39 4.19
C LEU A 4 -24.20 20.28 4.54
N GLU A 5 -23.33 19.96 3.57
CA GLU A 5 -22.05 19.33 3.85
C GLU A 5 -21.09 20.34 4.48
N PRO A 6 -20.15 19.89 5.31
CA PRO A 6 -18.84 20.52 5.39
C PRO A 6 -17.75 19.57 4.90
N ASP A 7 -17.11 20.01 3.82
CA ASP A 7 -15.84 19.53 3.30
C ASP A 7 -14.76 19.43 4.39
N VAL A 8 -14.20 18.23 4.57
CA VAL A 8 -12.90 18.05 5.23
C VAL A 8 -11.96 17.38 4.24
N VAL A 9 -11.50 18.18 3.28
CA VAL A 9 -10.38 17.83 2.40
C VAL A 9 -9.10 18.03 3.20
N CYS A 10 -8.55 16.96 3.76
CA CYS A 10 -7.19 16.96 4.27
C CYS A 10 -6.22 16.94 3.07
N PHE A 11 -5.85 18.15 2.64
CA PHE A 11 -4.87 18.46 1.60
C PHE A 11 -3.52 17.79 1.86
N TYR A 12 -3.07 16.90 0.97
CA TYR A 12 -1.64 16.70 0.68
C TYR A 12 -1.44 16.26 -0.77
N ASN A 13 -1.46 17.23 -1.69
CA ASN A 13 -0.83 17.15 -3.01
C ASN A 13 0.11 18.34 -3.15
N LYS A 14 1.42 18.08 -3.28
CA LYS A 14 2.37 19.03 -3.85
C LYS A 14 3.26 18.30 -4.83
N ASP A 15 2.92 18.42 -6.11
CA ASP A 15 3.81 18.15 -7.22
C ASP A 15 5.03 19.09 -7.15
N PRO A 16 6.26 18.61 -7.38
CA PRO A 16 7.41 19.48 -7.62
C PRO A 16 7.39 20.04 -9.06
N PRO A 17 7.81 21.30 -9.26
CA PRO A 17 7.66 22.00 -10.52
C PRO A 17 8.61 21.51 -11.61
N LEU A 18 8.07 21.38 -12.83
CA LEU A 18 8.82 21.19 -14.07
C LEU A 18 9.72 22.39 -14.35
N ASN A 19 11.03 22.18 -14.27
CA ASN A 19 12.03 23.18 -14.59
C ASN A 19 12.13 23.37 -16.13
N ARG A 20 11.88 24.59 -16.58
CA ARG A 20 12.03 25.09 -17.95
C ARG A 20 13.42 25.69 -18.10
N TYR A 21 14.25 25.13 -18.99
CA TYR A 21 15.44 25.83 -19.50
C TYR A 21 15.46 25.75 -21.03
N ASN A 22 15.73 26.91 -21.64
CA ASN A 22 15.77 27.15 -23.08
C ASN A 22 17.07 27.89 -23.43
N GLY A 23 17.72 27.51 -24.55
CA GLY A 23 18.84 28.22 -25.21
C GLY A 23 20.24 27.63 -24.97
N ILE A 24 21.20 27.52 -25.90
CA ILE A 24 21.42 28.08 -27.24
C ILE A 24 22.52 27.25 -27.99
N MET A 25 22.36 27.13 -29.32
CA MET A 25 23.32 26.99 -30.47
C MET A 25 24.43 25.91 -30.61
N THR A 26 24.25 25.15 -31.71
CA THR A 26 25.17 24.73 -32.81
C THR A 26 26.56 24.17 -32.52
N THR A 27 26.79 22.91 -32.92
CA THR A 27 27.63 22.55 -34.08
C THR A 27 27.25 21.15 -34.60
N ASP A 28 27.22 21.02 -35.92
CA ASP A 28 26.96 19.83 -36.73
C ASP A 28 27.96 18.70 -36.41
N THR A 29 27.47 17.49 -36.18
CA THR A 29 28.28 16.27 -36.25
C THR A 29 27.42 15.15 -36.80
N THR A 30 27.54 14.93 -38.09
CA THR A 30 27.01 13.75 -38.77
C THR A 30 27.63 12.49 -38.15
N SER A 31 26.82 11.64 -37.52
CA SER A 31 27.21 10.32 -37.03
C SER A 31 26.13 9.29 -37.34
N CYS A 32 26.53 8.23 -38.03
CA CYS A 32 25.72 7.10 -38.49
C CYS A 32 24.72 6.59 -37.45
N ALA A 33 23.47 6.44 -37.88
CA ALA A 33 22.34 5.98 -37.08
C ALA A 33 22.56 4.54 -36.57
N LYS A 34 23.12 4.41 -35.37
CA LYS A 34 23.02 3.19 -34.56
C LYS A 34 21.56 3.10 -34.09
N LYS A 35 20.89 2.00 -34.44
CA LYS A 35 19.56 1.66 -33.93
C LYS A 35 19.62 1.65 -32.39
N ASN A 36 19.18 2.73 -31.75
CA ASN A 36 19.12 2.79 -30.29
C ASN A 36 18.17 1.66 -29.85
N ARG A 37 18.72 0.61 -29.24
CA ARG A 37 17.95 -0.27 -28.36
C ARG A 37 17.32 0.68 -27.37
N GLY A 38 16.00 0.86 -27.46
CA GLY A 38 15.27 1.83 -26.66
C GLY A 38 15.73 1.73 -25.21
N ARG A 39 15.87 2.89 -24.54
CA ARG A 39 16.21 3.01 -23.12
C ARG A 39 15.58 1.83 -22.36
N PRO A 40 16.37 0.97 -21.69
CA PRO A 40 15.82 -0.19 -21.00
C PRO A 40 14.63 0.26 -20.15
N LYS A 41 13.50 -0.45 -20.25
CA LYS A 41 12.32 -0.18 -19.42
C LYS A 41 12.82 -0.23 -17.97
N VAL A 42 12.93 0.96 -17.36
CA VAL A 42 13.41 1.07 -15.99
C VAL A 42 12.38 0.34 -15.13
N PHE A 43 12.86 -0.55 -14.28
CA PHE A 43 12.00 -1.26 -13.34
C PHE A 43 11.37 -0.23 -12.40
N ASP A 44 10.04 -0.16 -12.43
CA ASP A 44 9.27 0.67 -11.50
C ASP A 44 8.85 -0.20 -10.32
N ARG A 45 9.53 0.03 -9.19
CA ARG A 45 9.33 -0.70 -7.95
C ARG A 45 7.92 -0.56 -7.41
N GLU A 46 7.38 0.65 -7.42
CA GLU A 46 6.08 0.94 -6.81
C GLU A 46 4.95 0.32 -7.63
N ALA A 47 5.04 0.44 -8.96
CA ALA A 47 4.11 -0.24 -9.87
C ALA A 47 4.20 -1.77 -9.75
N ALA A 48 5.41 -2.33 -9.55
CA ALA A 48 5.57 -3.76 -9.32
C ALA A 48 4.91 -4.21 -8.00
N LEU A 49 5.05 -3.43 -6.92
CA LEU A 49 4.39 -3.71 -5.64
C LEU A 49 2.87 -3.63 -5.75
N ASP A 50 2.30 -2.64 -6.45
CA ASP A 50 0.85 -2.53 -6.64
C ASP A 50 0.27 -3.75 -7.35
N LYS A 51 0.97 -4.22 -8.38
CA LYS A 51 0.53 -5.40 -9.15
C LYS A 51 0.71 -6.70 -8.37
N ALA A 52 1.84 -6.85 -7.68
CA ALA A 52 2.06 -8.00 -6.80
C ALA A 52 1.04 -8.06 -5.66
N MET A 53 0.69 -6.90 -5.07
CA MET A 53 -0.34 -6.77 -4.06
C MET A 53 -1.69 -7.29 -4.56
N ARG A 54 -2.14 -6.83 -5.73
CA ARG A 54 -3.39 -7.31 -6.34
C ARG A 54 -3.39 -8.82 -6.55
N LEU A 55 -2.30 -9.37 -7.07
CA LEU A 55 -2.17 -10.79 -7.36
C LEU A 55 -2.22 -11.64 -6.07
N PHE A 56 -1.44 -11.26 -5.06
CA PHE A 56 -1.49 -11.91 -3.75
C PHE A 56 -2.84 -11.77 -3.06
N TRP A 57 -3.56 -10.67 -3.28
CA TRP A 57 -4.88 -10.44 -2.68
C TRP A 57 -5.94 -11.37 -3.29
N GLN A 58 -5.86 -11.58 -4.60
CA GLN A 58 -6.81 -12.42 -5.33
C GLN A 58 -6.55 -13.92 -5.13
N HIS A 59 -5.28 -14.33 -5.17
CA HIS A 59 -4.92 -15.75 -5.21
C HIS A 59 -4.31 -16.25 -3.90
N GLY A 60 -3.95 -15.34 -2.99
CA GLY A 60 -3.17 -15.68 -1.80
C GLY A 60 -1.69 -15.87 -2.11
N TYR A 61 -0.90 -15.99 -1.05
CA TYR A 61 0.55 -16.14 -1.16
C TYR A 61 0.94 -17.44 -1.88
N GLU A 62 0.35 -18.58 -1.52
CA GLU A 62 0.75 -19.89 -2.05
C GLU A 62 0.45 -20.07 -3.53
N ALA A 63 -0.78 -19.77 -3.95
CA ALA A 63 -1.21 -19.99 -5.33
C ALA A 63 -0.58 -19.00 -6.33
N THR A 64 0.15 -18.00 -5.85
CA THR A 64 0.85 -17.03 -6.71
C THR A 64 2.28 -17.50 -6.97
N SER A 65 2.63 -17.93 -8.18
CA SER A 65 3.99 -18.35 -8.53
C SER A 65 4.90 -17.16 -8.88
N LEU A 66 6.22 -17.40 -8.97
CA LEU A 66 7.16 -16.39 -9.48
C LEU A 66 6.86 -16.03 -10.95
N ALA A 67 6.38 -17.00 -11.74
CA ALA A 67 6.02 -16.76 -13.13
C ALA A 67 4.85 -15.78 -13.23
N ASP A 68 3.81 -15.97 -12.41
CA ASP A 68 2.66 -15.07 -12.35
C ASP A 68 3.08 -13.66 -11.92
N LEU A 69 4.01 -13.55 -10.97
CA LEU A 69 4.56 -12.26 -10.54
C LEU A 69 5.37 -11.57 -11.65
N VAL A 70 6.19 -12.31 -12.38
CA VAL A 70 6.95 -11.79 -13.54
C VAL A 70 5.99 -11.30 -14.62
N GLU A 71 4.96 -12.07 -14.92
CA GLU A 71 3.94 -11.73 -15.91
C GLU A 71 3.17 -10.47 -15.49
N ALA A 72 2.63 -10.45 -14.27
CA ALA A 72 1.87 -9.33 -13.76
C ALA A 72 2.71 -8.05 -13.73
N THR A 73 3.88 -8.10 -13.09
CA THR A 73 4.73 -6.92 -12.89
C THR A 73 5.37 -6.44 -14.20
N GLY A 74 5.64 -7.36 -15.13
CA GLY A 74 6.43 -7.12 -16.34
C GLY A 74 7.94 -7.01 -16.06
N ALA A 75 8.36 -7.34 -14.84
CA ALA A 75 9.76 -7.39 -14.43
C ALA A 75 10.35 -8.78 -14.68
N LYS A 76 11.66 -8.87 -14.93
CA LYS A 76 12.33 -10.17 -15.05
C LYS A 76 12.55 -10.77 -13.66
N ALA A 77 12.51 -12.10 -13.55
CA ALA A 77 12.75 -12.80 -12.29
C ALA A 77 14.05 -12.37 -11.56
N PRO A 78 15.21 -12.21 -12.24
CA PRO A 78 16.41 -11.71 -11.57
C PRO A 78 16.28 -10.28 -11.02
N THR A 79 15.50 -9.43 -11.67
CA THR A 79 15.23 -8.06 -11.19
C THR A 79 14.37 -8.08 -9.94
N LEU A 80 13.31 -8.90 -9.91
CA LEU A 80 12.46 -9.05 -8.73
C LEU A 80 13.26 -9.60 -7.54
N TYR A 81 14.13 -10.59 -7.76
CA TYR A 81 14.97 -11.13 -6.67
C TYR A 81 16.11 -10.21 -6.26
N ALA A 82 16.68 -9.43 -7.17
CA ALA A 82 17.65 -8.41 -6.77
C ALA A 82 17.01 -7.34 -5.87
N GLU A 83 15.78 -6.95 -6.14
CA GLU A 83 15.05 -5.93 -5.38
C GLU A 83 14.49 -6.46 -4.06
N PHE A 84 13.85 -7.63 -4.09
CA PHE A 84 13.07 -8.15 -2.97
C PHE A 84 13.65 -9.40 -2.31
N THR A 85 14.86 -9.82 -2.72
CA THR A 85 15.57 -11.03 -2.29
C THR A 85 14.89 -12.33 -2.76
N ASN A 86 13.63 -12.54 -2.37
CA ASN A 86 12.84 -13.73 -2.68
C ASN A 86 11.32 -13.39 -2.69
N LYS A 87 10.46 -14.39 -2.96
CA LYS A 87 9.00 -14.22 -2.97
C LYS A 87 8.46 -13.78 -1.60
N GLU A 88 9.04 -14.27 -0.51
CA GLU A 88 8.67 -13.87 0.85
C GLU A 88 9.02 -12.41 1.12
N GLY A 89 10.20 -11.93 0.72
CA GLY A 89 10.60 -10.53 0.84
C GLY A 89 9.70 -9.60 0.04
N LEU A 90 9.30 -10.02 -1.17
CA LEU A 90 8.30 -9.29 -1.96
C LEU A 90 6.95 -9.24 -1.24
N PHE A 91 6.49 -10.35 -0.67
CA PHE A 91 5.23 -10.40 0.08
C PHE A 91 5.25 -9.50 1.32
N ARG A 92 6.38 -9.45 2.05
CA ARG A 92 6.56 -8.52 3.18
C ARG A 92 6.50 -7.07 2.72
N ALA A 93 7.17 -6.72 1.63
CA ALA A 93 7.11 -5.37 1.06
C ALA A 93 5.69 -4.98 0.61
N VAL A 94 4.93 -5.94 0.08
CA VAL A 94 3.51 -5.76 -0.27
C VAL A 94 2.65 -5.53 0.99
N LEU A 95 2.86 -6.28 2.07
CA LEU A 95 2.15 -6.07 3.34
C LEU A 95 2.41 -4.67 3.90
N ASP A 96 3.67 -4.24 3.88
CA ASP A 96 4.06 -2.92 4.40
C ASP A 96 3.42 -1.79 3.57
N ARG A 97 3.37 -1.97 2.25
CA ARG A 97 2.65 -1.07 1.34
C ARG A 97 1.16 -1.02 1.65
N TYR A 98 0.52 -2.18 1.83
CA TYR A 98 -0.90 -2.26 2.17
C TYR A 98 -1.20 -1.50 3.47
N ILE A 99 -0.39 -1.72 4.51
CA ILE A 99 -0.56 -1.07 5.81
C ILE A 99 -0.44 0.45 5.68
N THR A 100 0.60 0.92 4.99
CA THR A 100 0.87 2.35 4.80
C THR A 100 -0.25 3.03 4.02
N ARG A 101 -0.81 2.36 3.01
CA ARG A 101 -1.78 2.96 2.09
C ARG A 101 -3.22 2.92 2.61
N PHE A 102 -3.58 1.84 3.31
CA PHE A 102 -4.96 1.58 3.71
C PHE A 102 -5.11 1.59 5.24
N ALA A 103 -4.39 0.71 5.94
CA ALA A 103 -4.61 0.50 7.37
C ALA A 103 -4.36 1.77 8.20
N LEU A 104 -3.24 2.47 7.98
CA LEU A 104 -2.93 3.71 8.72
C LEU A 104 -3.92 4.84 8.41
N LYS A 105 -4.45 4.91 7.19
CA LYS A 105 -5.45 5.91 6.81
C LYS A 105 -6.77 5.69 7.57
N HIS A 106 -7.18 4.43 7.70
CA HIS A 106 -8.37 4.08 8.46
C HIS A 106 -8.15 4.32 9.95
N GLU A 107 -7.03 3.86 10.50
CA GLU A 107 -6.67 4.04 11.90
C GLU A 107 -6.62 5.52 12.33
N ALA A 108 -6.14 6.41 11.44
CA ALA A 108 -6.13 7.85 11.70
C ALA A 108 -7.53 8.44 11.93
N GLN A 109 -8.62 7.81 11.46
CA GLN A 109 -9.97 8.27 11.77
C GLN A 109 -10.35 8.04 13.25
N LEU A 110 -9.78 7.01 13.88
CA LEU A 110 -10.07 6.65 15.27
C LEU A 110 -9.36 7.55 16.27
N PHE A 111 -8.19 8.09 15.91
CA PHE A 111 -7.34 8.90 16.78
C PHE A 111 -7.38 10.40 16.44
N CYS A 112 -8.50 10.86 15.89
CA CYS A 112 -8.74 12.27 15.62
C CYS A 112 -9.33 12.94 16.87
N ASP A 113 -8.50 13.67 17.63
CA ASP A 113 -8.88 14.32 18.91
C ASP A 113 -10.05 15.32 18.78
N GLU A 114 -10.31 15.79 17.56
CA GLU A 114 -11.38 16.75 17.25
C GLU A 114 -12.75 16.08 17.11
N LYS A 115 -12.81 14.75 17.04
CA LYS A 115 -14.06 13.99 16.83
C LYS A 115 -14.56 13.34 18.13
N SER A 116 -15.88 13.22 18.24
CA SER A 116 -16.47 12.33 19.23
C SER A 116 -16.16 10.87 18.88
N VAL A 117 -16.17 9.98 19.88
CA VAL A 117 -15.97 8.53 19.67
C VAL A 117 -16.97 7.98 18.65
N GLU A 118 -18.23 8.41 18.69
CA GLU A 118 -19.27 7.99 17.75
C GLU A 118 -18.94 8.40 16.31
N SER A 119 -18.55 9.66 16.09
CA SER A 119 -18.18 10.16 14.76
C SER A 119 -16.91 9.49 14.23
N ALA A 120 -15.91 9.27 15.08
CA ALA A 120 -14.68 8.57 14.72
C ALA A 120 -14.95 7.12 14.29
N LEU A 121 -15.84 6.41 15.00
CA LEU A 121 -16.24 5.05 14.66
C LEU A 121 -17.03 5.01 13.34
N GLU A 122 -17.96 5.94 13.14
CA GLU A 122 -18.73 6.01 11.89
C GLU A 122 -17.83 6.21 10.67
N ASP A 123 -16.90 7.17 10.74
CA ASP A 123 -15.96 7.45 9.66
C ASP A 123 -15.01 6.27 9.41
N TYR A 124 -14.52 5.63 10.46
CA TYR A 124 -13.69 4.42 10.36
C TYR A 124 -14.42 3.30 9.62
N PHE A 125 -15.65 2.96 10.02
CA PHE A 125 -16.42 1.91 9.36
C PHE A 125 -16.82 2.29 7.94
N ARG A 126 -17.13 3.56 7.68
CA ARG A 126 -17.44 4.08 6.34
C ARG A 126 -16.25 3.94 5.40
N GLU A 127 -15.06 4.36 5.82
CA GLU A 127 -13.84 4.25 5.02
C GLU A 127 -13.45 2.78 4.77
N ILE A 128 -13.60 1.90 5.77
CA ILE A 128 -13.38 0.47 5.59
C ILE A 128 -14.37 -0.13 4.60
N ALA A 129 -15.67 0.17 4.75
CA ALA A 129 -16.70 -0.32 3.86
C ALA A 129 -16.44 0.14 2.42
N ALA A 130 -16.08 1.41 2.22
CA ALA A 130 -15.70 1.94 0.91
C ALA A 130 -14.46 1.23 0.34
N CYS A 131 -13.44 1.00 1.15
CA CYS A 131 -12.23 0.29 0.71
C CYS A 131 -12.53 -1.15 0.30
N PHE A 132 -13.34 -1.89 1.08
CA PHE A 132 -13.60 -3.30 0.83
C PHE A 132 -14.60 -3.55 -0.29
N THR A 133 -15.36 -2.53 -0.67
CA THR A 133 -16.35 -2.59 -1.76
C THR A 133 -15.92 -1.82 -3.01
N SER A 134 -14.75 -1.17 -2.99
CA SER A 134 -14.20 -0.48 -4.15
C SER A 134 -13.97 -1.44 -5.32
N THR A 135 -14.21 -0.97 -6.54
CA THR A 135 -13.86 -1.70 -7.77
C THR A 135 -12.38 -1.59 -8.12
N ASP A 136 -11.64 -0.70 -7.45
CA ASP A 136 -10.22 -0.49 -7.71
C ASP A 136 -9.35 -1.58 -7.09
N THR A 137 -9.81 -2.25 -6.03
CA THR A 137 -9.10 -3.31 -5.33
C THR A 137 -9.96 -4.56 -5.20
N PRO A 138 -9.36 -5.76 -5.08
CA PRO A 138 -10.12 -6.97 -4.75
C PRO A 138 -10.89 -6.80 -3.43
N ALA A 139 -12.07 -7.42 -3.34
CA ALA A 139 -12.96 -7.24 -2.21
C ALA A 139 -12.39 -7.78 -0.89
N GLY A 140 -12.81 -7.16 0.22
CA GLY A 140 -12.43 -7.55 1.58
C GLY A 140 -11.07 -7.02 2.02
N CYS A 141 -10.52 -7.56 3.10
CA CYS A 141 -9.24 -7.12 3.67
C CYS A 141 -8.08 -7.97 3.16
N PHE A 142 -7.02 -7.35 2.63
CA PHE A 142 -5.82 -8.08 2.18
C PHE A 142 -5.23 -8.98 3.29
N MET A 143 -5.09 -8.44 4.51
CA MET A 143 -4.52 -9.20 5.63
C MET A 143 -5.38 -10.42 5.99
N ILE A 144 -6.71 -10.28 6.01
CA ILE A 144 -7.62 -11.39 6.34
C ILE A 144 -7.61 -12.42 5.21
N ASN A 145 -7.76 -11.99 3.96
CA ASN A 145 -7.81 -12.88 2.80
C ASN A 145 -6.52 -13.70 2.66
N THR A 146 -5.37 -13.09 2.95
CA THR A 146 -4.09 -13.80 2.92
C THR A 146 -3.85 -14.64 4.17
N SER A 147 -4.40 -14.28 5.34
CA SER A 147 -4.18 -15.01 6.60
C SER A 147 -4.62 -16.48 6.57
N ALA A 148 -5.73 -16.80 5.90
CA ALA A 148 -6.29 -18.16 5.84
C ALA A 148 -5.40 -19.12 5.04
N THR A 149 -4.75 -18.63 3.99
CA THR A 149 -3.82 -19.42 3.16
C THR A 149 -2.45 -19.60 3.83
N LEU A 150 -2.04 -18.66 4.69
CA LEU A 150 -0.69 -18.56 5.26
C LEU A 150 -0.44 -19.48 6.46
N ALA A 151 -1.47 -19.89 7.19
CA ALA A 151 -1.34 -20.78 8.34
C ALA A 151 -0.76 -22.16 7.98
N ALA A 152 -0.86 -22.58 6.71
CA ALA A 152 -0.43 -23.88 6.23
C ALA A 152 1.01 -23.92 5.68
N SER A 153 1.62 -22.77 5.35
CA SER A 153 2.74 -22.79 4.39
C SER A 153 4.05 -22.14 4.82
N SER A 154 4.04 -21.11 5.68
CA SER A 154 5.27 -20.56 6.26
C SER A 154 5.03 -19.99 7.64
N ARG A 155 5.74 -20.53 8.64
CA ARG A 155 5.71 -20.04 10.02
C ARG A 155 6.20 -18.59 10.13
N ASP A 156 7.06 -18.12 9.23
CA ASP A 156 7.65 -16.78 9.28
C ASP A 156 6.70 -15.72 8.69
N ILE A 157 6.01 -16.08 7.61
CA ILE A 157 4.99 -15.19 7.01
C ILE A 157 3.76 -15.14 7.91
N ALA A 158 3.33 -16.28 8.47
CA ALA A 158 2.26 -16.29 9.45
C ALA A 158 2.61 -15.46 10.70
N ARG A 159 3.87 -15.49 11.16
CA ARG A 159 4.36 -14.61 12.23
C ARG A 159 4.33 -13.14 11.84
N THR A 160 4.71 -12.80 10.61
CA THR A 160 4.68 -11.43 10.08
C THR A 160 3.25 -10.89 10.03
N VAL A 161 2.31 -11.64 9.47
CA VAL A 161 0.90 -11.21 9.42
C VAL A 161 0.32 -11.08 10.83
N LYS A 162 0.59 -12.04 11.73
CA LYS A 162 0.17 -11.95 13.14
C LYS A 162 0.77 -10.74 13.87
N SER A 163 2.05 -10.42 13.64
CA SER A 163 2.67 -9.25 14.28
C SER A 163 2.04 -7.96 13.78
N ARG A 164 1.78 -7.84 12.47
CA ARG A 164 1.10 -6.69 11.87
C ARG A 164 -0.34 -6.53 12.37
N HIS A 165 -1.09 -7.62 12.52
CA HIS A 165 -2.42 -7.59 13.15
C HIS A 165 -2.40 -7.05 14.58
N ARG A 166 -1.35 -7.35 15.36
CA ARG A 166 -1.23 -6.83 16.74
C ARG A 166 -0.92 -5.34 16.76
N HIS A 167 -0.03 -4.86 15.89
CA HIS A 167 0.38 -3.45 15.87
C HIS A 167 -0.77 -2.53 15.44
N ALA A 168 -1.68 -2.99 14.58
CA ALA A 168 -2.91 -2.27 14.23
C ALA A 168 -3.92 -2.12 15.39
N GLY A 169 -3.61 -2.64 16.60
CA GLY A 169 -4.48 -2.52 17.77
C GLY A 169 -3.78 -2.26 19.10
N THR A 170 -2.46 -2.12 19.16
CA THR A 170 -1.72 -2.00 20.45
C THR A 170 -1.03 -0.67 20.70
N ASP A 171 -1.06 0.29 19.77
CA ASP A 171 -0.59 1.65 20.05
C ASP A 171 -1.72 2.54 20.62
N ALA A 172 -2.86 1.95 20.97
CA ALA A 172 -3.83 2.53 21.88
C ALA A 172 -3.18 2.73 23.25
N HIS A 173 -2.86 3.99 23.52
CA HIS A 173 -2.37 4.55 24.78
C HIS A 173 -3.01 3.89 26.02
N PRO A 174 -2.29 3.72 27.15
CA PRO A 174 -2.85 3.15 28.36
C PRO A 174 -4.06 3.99 28.80
N VAL A 175 -5.24 3.37 28.80
CA VAL A 175 -6.45 3.95 29.38
C VAL A 175 -6.15 4.22 30.86
N SER A 176 -5.93 5.49 31.21
CA SER A 176 -5.85 5.91 32.60
C SER A 176 -7.20 5.62 33.25
N ALA A 177 -7.21 4.66 34.17
CA ALA A 177 -8.38 4.30 34.95
C ALA A 177 -8.93 5.54 35.69
N PRO A 178 -10.27 5.71 35.80
CA PRO A 178 -10.83 6.77 36.61
C PRO A 178 -10.44 6.55 38.07
N ALA A 179 -9.83 7.56 38.69
CA ALA A 179 -9.57 7.55 40.12
C ALA A 179 -10.91 7.41 40.86
N SER A 180 -11.11 6.27 41.51
CA SER A 180 -12.15 6.07 42.50
C SER A 180 -11.85 6.97 43.70
N GLY A 181 -12.37 8.20 43.65
CA GLY A 181 -12.37 9.14 44.76
C GLY A 181 -13.57 8.92 45.65
N THR A 182 -13.43 8.04 46.63
CA THR A 182 -14.26 8.01 47.84
C THR A 182 -13.75 9.08 48.82
N ARG A 183 -14.49 10.18 49.00
CA ARG A 183 -14.86 10.70 50.32
C ARG A 183 -15.85 11.86 50.24
#